data_AF-A0A952WI70-F1
#
_entry.id   AF-A0A952WI70-F1
#
_cell.length_a   1.000
_cell.length_b   1.000
_cell.length_c   1.000
_cell.angle_alpha   90.00
_cell.angle_beta   90.00
_cell.angle_gamma   90.00
#
_symmetry.space_group_name_H-M   'P 1'
#
loop_
_entity.id
_entity.type
_entity.pdbx_description
1 polymer ?
#
loop_
_entity_poly.entity_id
_entity_poly.type
_entity_poly.pdbx_seq_one_letter_code
_entity_poly.pdbx_strand_id
1 'polypeptide(L)'
;MTNIKFLAGVCALAGAAISAQGAFIAGAGSWGSYTGSLSYSAGTSELTIVLKNTSPALNGGFITGFVFNIMSADAGAFSTLITFTHPFLNLFNESASPYGNYKGGAALGGDWLGGGSPNAGIAVGATGTFVFKITASDAGSLTDASFLSIPNASEAFLVRFKGFVNGESDKVTIPAPGAFALLGLGGLVAARRRR
;
A
#
# COMPACT_ATOMS: atom_id res chain seq x y z
N MET A 1 58.13 -26.30 29.76
CA MET A 1 57.63 -25.03 29.20
C MET A 1 56.60 -25.37 28.13
N THR A 2 55.32 -25.37 28.48
CA THR A 2 54.25 -25.90 27.63
C THR A 2 53.34 -24.75 27.20
N ASN A 3 53.38 -24.41 25.92
CA ASN A 3 52.62 -23.31 25.34
C ASN A 3 51.21 -23.78 24.96
N ILE A 4 50.19 -23.29 25.66
CA ILE A 4 48.78 -23.52 25.33
C ILE A 4 48.32 -22.41 24.39
N LYS A 5 48.00 -22.76 23.14
CA LYS A 5 47.38 -21.87 22.16
C LYS A 5 45.86 -22.04 22.23
N PHE A 6 45.14 -21.01 22.70
CA PHE A 6 43.69 -20.93 22.57
C PHE A 6 43.32 -20.32 21.21
N LEU A 7 42.72 -21.11 20.33
CA LEU A 7 42.05 -20.62 19.12
C LEU A 7 40.58 -20.30 19.48
N ALA A 8 40.22 -19.02 19.49
CA ALA A 8 38.83 -18.59 19.60
C ALA A 8 38.17 -18.66 18.21
N GLY A 9 37.34 -19.69 17.99
CA GLY A 9 36.47 -19.76 16.82
C GLY A 9 35.26 -18.84 16.99
N VAL A 10 35.25 -17.71 16.28
CA VAL A 10 34.06 -16.85 16.19
C VAL A 10 33.09 -17.50 15.21
N CYS A 11 32.01 -18.08 15.73
CA CYS A 11 30.93 -18.62 14.93
C CYS A 11 30.03 -17.46 14.48
N ALA A 12 30.20 -16.99 13.24
CA ALA A 12 29.32 -15.98 12.65
C ALA A 12 27.94 -16.62 12.37
N LEU A 13 26.94 -16.24 13.17
CA LEU A 13 25.54 -16.52 12.88
C LEU A 13 25.13 -15.66 11.66
N ALA A 14 25.15 -16.27 10.48
CA ALA A 14 24.50 -15.72 9.30
C ALA A 14 22.98 -15.79 9.54
N GLY A 15 22.40 -14.69 10.04
CA GLY A 15 20.95 -14.52 10.10
C GLY A 15 20.40 -14.56 8.67
N ALA A 16 19.65 -15.60 8.33
CA ALA A 16 18.90 -15.63 7.09
C ALA A 16 17.92 -14.45 7.11
N ALA A 17 18.10 -13.50 6.20
CA ALA A 17 17.12 -12.45 5.97
C ALA A 17 15.84 -13.16 5.49
N ILE A 18 14.84 -13.23 6.37
CA ILE A 18 13.50 -13.60 5.98
C ILE A 18 13.09 -12.50 5.00
N SER A 19 13.00 -12.82 3.72
CA SER A 19 12.41 -11.92 2.75
C SER A 19 10.98 -11.67 3.21
N ALA A 20 10.75 -10.55 3.90
CA ALA A 20 9.42 -10.13 4.27
C ALA A 20 8.66 -9.95 2.96
N GLN A 21 7.84 -10.94 2.59
CA GLN A 21 6.89 -10.77 1.51
C GLN A 21 5.98 -9.63 1.93
N GLY A 22 6.08 -8.50 1.23
CA GLY A 22 5.24 -7.35 1.49
C GLY A 22 3.77 -7.76 1.54
N ALA A 23 3.02 -7.15 2.43
CA ALA A 23 1.58 -7.36 2.52
C ALA A 23 0.89 -7.08 1.17
N PHE A 24 0.08 -8.03 0.73
CA PHE A 24 -0.68 -7.90 -0.52
C PHE A 24 -1.85 -6.94 -0.34
N ILE A 25 -2.07 -6.08 -1.34
CA ILE A 25 -3.18 -5.13 -1.40
C ILE A 25 -3.91 -5.28 -2.72
N ALA A 26 -5.24 -5.24 -2.68
CA ALA A 26 -6.07 -5.25 -3.88
C ALA A 26 -7.40 -4.56 -3.59
N GLY A 27 -7.99 -4.00 -4.64
CA GLY A 27 -9.30 -3.38 -4.58
C GLY A 27 -9.98 -3.44 -5.94
N ALA A 28 -11.30 -3.59 -5.93
CA ALA A 28 -12.13 -3.58 -7.12
C ALA A 28 -13.33 -2.67 -6.89
N GLY A 29 -13.41 -1.60 -7.66
CA GLY A 29 -14.56 -0.69 -7.75
C GLY A 29 -15.42 -1.03 -8.97
N SER A 30 -16.37 -0.14 -9.26
CA SER A 30 -17.28 -0.30 -10.41
C SER A 30 -16.56 -0.19 -11.75
N TRP A 31 -15.53 0.65 -11.83
CA TRP A 31 -14.80 0.91 -13.08
C TRP A 31 -13.32 0.57 -12.96
N GLY A 32 -12.71 0.90 -11.81
CA GLY A 32 -11.29 0.68 -11.55
C GLY A 32 -11.01 -0.56 -10.73
N SER A 33 -9.90 -1.26 -11.00
CA SER A 33 -9.35 -2.24 -10.07
C SER A 33 -7.84 -2.19 -10.04
N TYR A 34 -7.27 -2.62 -8.92
CA TYR A 34 -5.82 -2.75 -8.75
C TYR A 34 -5.45 -3.97 -7.92
N THR A 35 -4.19 -4.37 -8.10
CA THR A 35 -3.47 -5.28 -7.21
C THR A 35 -2.12 -4.67 -6.88
N GLY A 36 -1.48 -5.11 -5.82
CA GLY A 36 -0.23 -4.52 -5.37
C GLY A 36 0.36 -5.18 -4.15
N SER A 37 1.44 -4.58 -3.67
CA SER A 37 2.10 -4.98 -2.42
C SER A 37 2.61 -3.76 -1.69
N LEU A 38 2.65 -3.86 -0.36
CA LEU A 38 3.21 -2.89 0.55
C LEU A 38 4.28 -3.58 1.39
N SER A 39 5.50 -3.05 1.44
CA SER A 39 6.58 -3.60 2.24
C SER A 39 7.32 -2.49 2.97
N TYR A 40 7.41 -2.60 4.28
CA TYR A 40 8.07 -1.65 5.16
C TYR A 40 9.37 -2.22 5.74
N SER A 41 10.46 -1.47 5.57
CA SER A 41 11.74 -1.77 6.18
C SER A 41 11.95 -0.86 7.39
N ALA A 42 11.80 -1.40 8.61
CA ALA A 42 12.06 -0.66 9.84
C ALA A 42 13.52 -0.17 9.93
N GLY A 43 14.47 -0.93 9.39
CA GLY A 43 15.90 -0.59 9.40
C GLY A 43 16.25 0.63 8.56
N THR A 44 15.56 0.86 7.44
CA THR A 44 15.73 2.05 6.60
C THR A 44 14.60 3.07 6.79
N SER A 45 13.56 2.73 7.55
CA SER A 45 12.31 3.48 7.68
C SER A 45 11.67 3.79 6.32
N GLU A 46 11.71 2.83 5.39
CA GLU A 46 11.21 3.00 4.03
C GLU A 46 10.01 2.11 3.78
N LEU A 47 8.97 2.70 3.19
CA LEU A 47 7.76 2.04 2.74
C LEU A 47 7.79 1.94 1.21
N THR A 48 7.82 0.73 0.69
CA THR A 48 7.70 0.46 -0.75
C THR A 48 6.27 0.03 -1.08
N ILE A 49 5.64 0.74 -1.99
CA ILE A 49 4.31 0.44 -2.52
C ILE A 49 4.43 0.15 -4.01
N VAL A 50 3.94 -1.02 -4.42
CA VAL A 50 3.82 -1.43 -5.81
C VAL A 50 2.35 -1.53 -6.16
N LEU A 51 1.91 -0.87 -7.22
CA LEU A 51 0.51 -0.88 -7.68
C LEU A 51 0.46 -1.23 -9.15
N LYS A 52 -0.37 -2.23 -9.49
CA LYS A 52 -0.73 -2.59 -10.85
C LYS A 52 -2.18 -2.24 -11.09
N ASN A 53 -2.44 -1.49 -12.16
CA ASN A 53 -3.80 -1.23 -12.62
C ASN A 53 -4.33 -2.50 -13.33
N THR A 54 -5.34 -3.12 -12.76
CA THR A 54 -5.97 -4.35 -13.27
C THR A 54 -7.37 -4.11 -13.83
N SER A 55 -7.75 -2.85 -14.03
CA SER A 55 -9.06 -2.49 -14.59
C SER A 55 -9.29 -3.19 -15.94
N PRO A 56 -10.54 -3.54 -16.28
CA PRO A 56 -10.85 -4.08 -17.60
C PRO A 56 -10.36 -3.13 -18.70
N ALA A 57 -9.66 -3.65 -19.71
CA ALA A 57 -9.11 -2.81 -20.79
C ALA A 57 -10.19 -1.98 -21.51
N LEU A 58 -11.41 -2.50 -21.61
CA LEU A 58 -12.57 -1.80 -22.18
C LEU A 58 -13.00 -0.57 -21.37
N ASN A 59 -12.73 -0.54 -20.07
CA ASN A 59 -13.05 0.61 -19.22
C ASN A 59 -12.01 1.73 -19.39
N GLY A 60 -10.79 1.39 -19.83
CA GLY A 60 -9.65 2.30 -19.83
C GLY A 60 -9.27 2.73 -18.41
N GLY A 61 -8.92 4.00 -18.24
CA GLY A 61 -8.60 4.58 -16.94
C GLY A 61 -7.15 4.38 -16.50
N PHE A 62 -6.73 5.27 -15.61
CA PHE A 62 -5.40 5.33 -15.04
C PHE A 62 -5.49 5.44 -13.53
N ILE A 63 -4.60 4.77 -12.81
CA ILE A 63 -4.36 5.14 -11.41
C ILE A 63 -3.66 6.50 -11.44
N THR A 64 -4.26 7.50 -10.80
CA THR A 64 -3.73 8.88 -10.77
C THR A 64 -3.26 9.30 -9.39
N GLY A 65 -3.54 8.50 -8.37
CA GLY A 65 -3.04 8.72 -7.02
C GLY A 65 -3.41 7.60 -6.08
N PHE A 66 -2.73 7.54 -4.94
CA PHE A 66 -3.11 6.72 -3.80
C PHE A 66 -2.77 7.46 -2.51
N VAL A 67 -3.51 7.15 -1.46
CA VAL A 67 -3.28 7.66 -0.09
C VAL A 67 -3.31 6.50 0.90
N PHE A 68 -2.56 6.65 1.98
CA PHE A 68 -2.42 5.67 3.03
C PHE A 68 -2.21 6.34 4.39
N ASN A 69 -2.51 5.60 5.44
CA ASN A 69 -2.29 6.05 6.81
C ASN A 69 -1.07 5.39 7.44
N ILE A 70 -0.57 6.03 8.50
CA ILE A 70 0.57 5.56 9.28
C ILE A 70 0.08 5.36 10.71
N MET A 71 -0.13 4.10 11.09
CA MET A 71 -0.48 3.69 12.46
C MET A 71 0.78 3.71 13.32
N SER A 72 1.15 4.92 13.71
CA SER A 72 2.27 5.24 14.57
C SER A 72 1.74 5.87 15.87
N ALA A 73 2.42 5.61 16.98
CA ALA A 73 2.19 6.30 18.25
C ALA A 73 2.57 7.78 18.17
N ASP A 74 3.40 8.15 17.20
CA ASP A 74 3.75 9.53 16.88
C ASP A 74 2.61 10.23 16.13
N ALA A 75 1.99 11.21 16.78
CA ALA A 75 0.95 12.03 16.18
C ALA A 75 1.48 12.84 14.98
N GLY A 76 2.77 13.15 14.96
CA GLY A 76 3.46 13.88 13.89
C GLY A 76 4.01 12.99 12.77
N ALA A 77 3.75 11.67 12.78
CA ALA A 77 4.26 10.76 11.75
C ALA A 77 3.84 11.21 10.34
N PHE A 78 4.81 11.28 9.42
CA PHE A 78 4.58 11.64 8.02
C PHE A 78 5.42 10.80 7.05
N SER A 79 5.07 10.85 5.77
CA SER A 79 5.80 10.19 4.68
C SER A 79 6.32 11.18 3.65
N THR A 80 7.50 10.92 3.10
CA THR A 80 8.07 11.67 1.97
C THR A 80 8.41 10.71 0.84
N LEU A 81 7.83 10.92 -0.33
CA LEU A 81 8.14 10.17 -1.55
C LEU A 81 9.58 10.46 -1.98
N ILE A 82 10.41 9.42 -2.08
CA ILE A 82 11.83 9.53 -2.43
C ILE A 82 12.14 8.92 -3.80
N THR A 83 11.39 7.92 -4.25
CA THR A 83 11.59 7.29 -5.56
C THR A 83 10.26 6.85 -6.15
N PHE A 84 10.11 7.02 -7.46
CA PHE A 84 8.87 6.69 -8.17
C PHE A 84 9.15 6.32 -9.63
N THR A 85 8.32 5.46 -10.21
CA THR A 85 8.39 5.13 -11.64
C THR A 85 7.41 5.90 -12.51
N HIS A 86 6.49 6.65 -11.88
CA HIS A 86 5.49 7.51 -12.54
C HIS A 86 5.53 8.88 -11.89
N PRO A 87 5.23 9.99 -12.61
CA PRO A 87 5.48 11.37 -12.16
C PRO A 87 4.46 11.86 -11.12
N PHE A 88 4.31 11.09 -10.04
CA PHE A 88 3.48 11.45 -8.91
C PHE A 88 4.31 12.32 -7.98
N LEU A 89 3.65 13.27 -7.35
CA LEU A 89 4.24 14.11 -6.31
C LEU A 89 3.71 13.66 -4.96
N ASN A 90 4.51 13.90 -3.92
CA ASN A 90 4.16 13.53 -2.56
C ASN A 90 2.92 14.29 -2.08
N LEU A 91 2.06 13.59 -1.33
CA LEU A 91 0.93 14.16 -0.60
C LEU A 91 1.21 14.09 0.91
N PHE A 92 0.80 15.13 1.63
CA PHE A 92 0.95 15.23 3.07
C PHE A 92 -0.39 15.60 3.70
N ASN A 93 -0.87 14.80 4.66
CA ASN A 93 -2.12 15.05 5.38
C ASN A 93 -3.30 15.39 4.44
N GLU A 94 -3.58 14.49 3.51
CA GLU A 94 -4.47 14.72 2.39
C GLU A 94 -5.93 14.42 2.75
N SER A 95 -6.87 15.24 2.26
CA SER A 95 -8.29 14.99 2.43
C SER A 95 -8.85 14.17 1.26
N ALA A 96 -9.24 12.93 1.56
CA ALA A 96 -9.76 12.00 0.58
C ALA A 96 -11.28 11.78 0.74
N SER A 97 -12.05 12.87 0.78
CA SER A 97 -13.52 12.82 0.90
C SER A 97 -14.17 11.80 -0.07
N PRO A 98 -15.18 11.02 0.37
CA PRO A 98 -15.77 11.01 1.72
C PRO A 98 -15.01 10.15 2.75
N TYR A 99 -13.84 9.62 2.41
CA TYR A 99 -13.10 8.62 3.19
C TYR A 99 -12.20 9.18 4.29
N GLY A 100 -12.38 10.46 4.64
CA GLY A 100 -11.60 11.13 5.68
C GLY A 100 -10.22 11.59 5.21
N ASN A 101 -9.29 11.72 6.16
CA ASN A 101 -7.95 12.25 5.92
C ASN A 101 -6.90 11.14 6.02
N TYR A 102 -5.83 11.29 5.24
CA TYR A 102 -4.75 10.31 5.15
C TYR A 102 -3.40 10.98 5.39
N LYS A 103 -2.55 10.33 6.18
CA LYS A 103 -1.25 10.90 6.56
C LYS A 103 -0.26 11.03 5.40
N GLY A 104 -0.31 10.12 4.43
CA GLY A 104 0.63 10.05 3.31
C GLY A 104 -0.02 9.62 2.01
N GLY A 105 0.71 9.82 0.91
CA GLY A 105 0.26 9.40 -0.41
C GLY A 105 1.09 10.00 -1.53
N ALA A 106 0.70 9.68 -2.75
CA ALA A 106 1.24 10.33 -3.94
C ALA A 106 0.17 10.43 -5.02
N ALA A 107 0.16 11.53 -5.77
CA ALA A 107 -0.75 11.74 -6.88
C ALA A 107 -0.11 12.57 -8.00
N LEU A 108 -0.66 12.46 -9.20
CA LEU A 108 -0.33 13.35 -10.32
C LEU A 108 -0.58 14.81 -9.92
N GLY A 109 0.40 15.66 -10.19
CA GLY A 109 0.30 17.09 -9.87
C GLY A 109 0.35 17.42 -8.37
N GLY A 110 0.49 16.42 -7.48
CA GLY A 110 0.54 16.64 -6.04
C GLY A 110 -0.80 17.06 -5.44
N ASP A 111 -1.91 16.68 -6.09
CA ASP A 111 -3.26 16.99 -5.61
C ASP A 111 -4.15 15.75 -5.79
N TRP A 112 -4.67 15.23 -4.67
CA TRP A 112 -5.54 14.07 -4.66
C TRP A 112 -6.86 14.31 -5.39
N LEU A 113 -7.49 15.47 -5.20
CA LEU A 113 -8.75 15.82 -5.84
C LEU A 113 -8.54 16.54 -7.18
N GLY A 114 -7.32 16.99 -7.43
CA GLY A 114 -6.93 17.88 -8.50
C GLY A 114 -7.41 17.54 -9.91
N GLY A 115 -7.46 18.60 -10.70
CA GLY A 115 -7.65 18.58 -12.15
C GLY A 115 -6.41 18.09 -12.89
N GLY A 116 -6.48 18.08 -14.22
CA GLY A 116 -5.37 17.70 -15.08
C GLY A 116 -5.54 16.33 -15.74
N SER A 117 -4.65 16.09 -16.70
CA SER A 117 -4.69 14.92 -17.57
C SER A 117 -4.31 13.64 -16.83
N PRO A 118 -5.09 12.55 -16.96
CA PRO A 118 -4.77 11.26 -16.34
C PRO A 118 -3.67 10.48 -17.07
N ASN A 119 -3.26 10.93 -18.26
CA ASN A 119 -2.41 10.16 -19.19
C ASN A 119 -1.02 9.82 -18.65
N ALA A 120 -0.53 10.57 -17.66
CA ALA A 120 0.74 10.30 -16.99
C ALA A 120 0.61 9.29 -15.82
N GLY A 121 -0.62 8.81 -15.56
CA GLY A 121 -0.92 7.84 -14.52
C GLY A 121 -0.53 6.42 -14.90
N ILE A 122 -0.82 5.47 -14.01
CA ILE A 122 -0.56 4.05 -14.26
C ILE A 122 -1.68 3.50 -15.15
N ALA A 123 -1.38 3.33 -16.43
CA ALA A 123 -2.31 2.77 -17.41
C ALA A 123 -2.71 1.33 -17.07
N VAL A 124 -3.83 0.86 -17.64
CA VAL A 124 -4.27 -0.53 -17.52
C VAL A 124 -3.15 -1.50 -17.91
N GLY A 125 -2.88 -2.48 -17.04
CA GLY A 125 -1.81 -3.46 -17.20
C GLY A 125 -0.42 -2.99 -16.74
N ALA A 126 -0.20 -1.68 -16.59
CA ALA A 126 1.07 -1.13 -16.12
C ALA A 126 1.21 -1.22 -14.60
N THR A 127 2.46 -1.10 -14.12
CA THR A 127 2.81 -1.16 -12.70
C THR A 127 3.64 0.04 -12.30
N GLY A 128 3.21 0.72 -11.24
CA GLY A 128 3.95 1.78 -10.56
C GLY A 128 4.65 1.24 -9.32
N THR A 129 5.85 1.75 -9.03
CA THR A 129 6.56 1.52 -7.77
C THR A 129 6.87 2.88 -7.15
N PHE A 130 6.62 3.00 -5.85
CA PHE A 130 6.80 4.21 -5.06
C PHE A 130 7.48 3.85 -3.75
N VAL A 131 8.55 4.56 -3.42
CA VAL A 131 9.27 4.38 -2.15
C VAL A 131 9.12 5.67 -1.35
N PHE A 132 8.67 5.55 -0.12
CA PHE A 132 8.51 6.65 0.82
C PHE A 132 9.47 6.47 1.99
N LYS A 133 10.11 7.56 2.40
CA LYS A 133 10.73 7.66 3.71
C LYS A 133 9.65 7.97 4.75
N ILE A 134 9.57 7.16 5.80
CA ILE A 134 8.68 7.37 6.94
C ILE A 134 9.47 8.06 8.04
N THR A 135 8.94 9.18 8.53
CA THR A 135 9.50 9.92 9.65
C THR A 135 8.52 9.84 10.81
N ALA A 136 8.93 9.11 11.85
CA ALA A 136 8.21 8.96 13.11
C ALA A 136 9.19 8.56 14.21
N SER A 137 8.93 8.95 15.46
CA SER A 137 9.75 8.57 16.62
C SER A 137 9.77 7.07 16.90
N ASP A 138 8.73 6.34 16.48
CA ASP A 138 8.57 4.90 16.61
C ASP A 138 8.76 4.13 15.29
N ALA A 139 9.36 4.76 14.26
CA ALA A 139 9.55 4.16 12.93
C ALA A 139 10.18 2.75 12.96
N GLY A 140 11.14 2.53 13.86
CA GLY A 140 11.78 1.22 14.03
C GLY A 140 10.87 0.10 14.55
N SER A 141 9.66 0.42 15.01
CA SER A 141 8.67 -0.53 15.51
C SER A 141 7.49 -0.77 14.55
N LEU A 142 7.40 0.04 13.49
CA LEU A 142 6.34 -0.11 12.49
C LEU A 142 6.57 -1.37 11.65
N THR A 143 5.46 -1.93 11.16
CA THR A 143 5.44 -3.11 10.29
C THR A 143 4.53 -2.84 9.10
N ASP A 144 4.47 -3.74 8.11
CA ASP A 144 3.52 -3.64 6.99
C ASP A 144 2.07 -3.44 7.49
N ALA A 145 1.69 -4.10 8.58
CA ALA A 145 0.37 -3.98 9.19
C ALA A 145 0.07 -2.56 9.67
N SER A 146 1.10 -1.79 10.08
CA SER A 146 0.95 -0.39 10.51
C SER A 146 0.43 0.53 9.41
N PHE A 147 0.41 0.09 8.15
CA PHE A 147 -0.11 0.85 7.01
C PHE A 147 -1.43 0.30 6.45
N LEU A 148 -1.86 -0.88 6.92
CA LEU A 148 -3.03 -1.60 6.41
C LEU A 148 -4.14 -1.80 7.45
N SER A 149 -3.84 -1.62 8.73
CA SER A 149 -4.83 -1.65 9.80
C SER A 149 -4.89 -0.30 10.50
N ILE A 150 -6.10 0.24 10.64
CA ILE A 150 -6.36 1.39 11.51
C ILE A 150 -7.54 1.03 12.41
N PRO A 151 -7.41 1.20 13.73
CA PRO A 151 -8.56 1.14 14.63
C PRO A 151 -9.57 2.24 14.27
N ASN A 152 -10.83 1.86 14.07
CA ASN A 152 -11.96 2.79 13.91
C ASN A 152 -11.99 3.67 12.64
N ALA A 153 -11.08 3.45 11.67
CA ALA A 153 -11.24 4.02 10.34
C ALA A 153 -11.76 2.95 9.39
N SER A 154 -12.62 3.34 8.44
CA SER A 154 -13.18 2.39 7.48
C SER A 154 -12.10 1.79 6.58
N GLU A 155 -11.05 2.55 6.26
CA GLU A 155 -10.11 2.20 5.19
C GLU A 155 -8.69 2.72 5.45
N ALA A 156 -7.70 1.84 5.33
CA ALA A 156 -6.30 2.18 5.58
C ALA A 156 -5.55 2.70 4.34
N PHE A 157 -6.06 2.36 3.16
CA PHE A 157 -5.42 2.60 1.89
C PHE A 157 -6.50 2.81 0.82
N LEU A 158 -6.29 3.81 -0.03
CA LEU A 158 -7.27 4.21 -1.04
C LEU A 158 -6.54 4.59 -2.33
N VAL A 159 -7.08 4.13 -3.47
CA VAL A 159 -6.54 4.38 -4.80
C VAL A 159 -7.55 5.17 -5.62
N ARG A 160 -7.08 6.23 -6.28
CA ARG A 160 -7.89 7.05 -7.19
C ARG A 160 -7.62 6.67 -8.64
N PHE A 161 -8.70 6.54 -9.38
CA PHE A 161 -8.72 6.35 -10.82
C PHE A 161 -9.37 7.53 -11.53
N LYS A 162 -8.88 7.86 -12.72
CA LYS A 162 -9.48 8.84 -13.64
C LYS A 162 -9.28 8.41 -15.09
N GLY A 163 -10.02 9.03 -16.01
CA GLY A 163 -9.80 8.86 -17.45
C GLY A 163 -10.38 7.56 -18.00
N PHE A 164 -11.44 7.06 -17.39
CA PHE A 164 -12.22 5.97 -17.97
C PHE A 164 -12.86 6.43 -19.29
N VAL A 165 -13.23 5.46 -20.14
CA VAL A 165 -13.82 5.72 -21.46
C VAL A 165 -15.13 6.51 -21.39
N ASN A 166 -15.87 6.42 -20.28
CA ASN A 166 -17.09 7.18 -20.02
C ASN A 166 -16.82 8.59 -19.43
N GLY A 167 -15.54 8.96 -19.24
CA GLY A 167 -15.13 10.24 -18.65
C GLY A 167 -15.21 10.29 -17.12
N GLU A 168 -15.64 9.21 -16.45
CA GLU A 168 -15.81 9.19 -15.00
C GLU A 168 -14.47 8.99 -14.26
N SER A 169 -14.56 8.96 -12.93
CA SER A 169 -13.47 8.70 -11.98
C SER A 169 -13.96 7.75 -10.90
N ASP A 170 -13.05 7.02 -10.27
CA ASP A 170 -13.37 6.03 -9.24
C ASP A 170 -12.40 6.13 -8.07
N LYS A 171 -12.83 5.71 -6.89
CA LYS A 171 -12.05 5.66 -5.65
C LYS A 171 -12.24 4.27 -5.06
N VAL A 172 -11.15 3.51 -5.00
CA VAL A 172 -11.20 2.07 -4.70
C VAL A 172 -10.35 1.75 -3.50
N THR A 173 -10.92 0.96 -2.60
CA THR A 173 -10.44 0.77 -1.24
C THR A 173 -10.09 -0.70 -1.05
N ILE A 174 -9.28 -1.00 -0.03
CA ILE A 174 -9.01 -2.41 0.30
C ILE A 174 -10.25 -2.96 1.00
N PRO A 175 -10.83 -4.09 0.55
CA PRO A 175 -11.97 -4.70 1.21
C PRO A 175 -11.65 -4.98 2.68
N ALA A 176 -12.56 -4.62 3.58
CA ALA A 176 -12.40 -4.91 5.00
C ALA A 176 -12.13 -6.41 5.22
N PRO A 177 -11.21 -6.81 6.12
CA PRO A 177 -10.85 -8.21 6.35
C PRO A 177 -12.04 -9.17 6.60
N GLY A 178 -13.16 -8.66 7.11
CA GLY A 178 -14.38 -9.43 7.35
C GLY A 178 -15.18 -9.85 6.09
N ALA A 179 -14.99 -9.17 4.95
CA ALA A 179 -15.71 -9.51 3.72
C ALA A 179 -15.26 -10.89 3.17
N PHE A 180 -13.97 -11.22 3.31
CA PHE A 180 -13.44 -12.52 2.91
C PHE A 180 -13.91 -13.65 3.85
N ALA A 181 -14.05 -13.38 5.15
CA ALA A 181 -14.54 -14.35 6.12
C ALA A 181 -16.01 -14.73 5.87
N LEU A 182 -16.85 -13.78 5.45
CA LEU A 182 -18.26 -14.04 5.09
C LEU A 182 -18.40 -14.83 3.78
N LEU A 183 -17.54 -14.61 2.79
CA LEU A 183 -17.50 -15.43 1.57
C LEU A 183 -17.15 -16.90 1.87
N GLY A 184 -16.22 -17.14 2.81
CA GLY A 184 -15.87 -18.49 3.25
C GLY A 184 -17.01 -19.20 3.99
N LEU A 185 -17.74 -18.50 4.85
CA LEU A 185 -18.87 -19.06 5.61
C LEU A 185 -20.12 -19.30 4.74
N GLY A 186 -20.41 -18.40 3.79
CA GLY A 186 -21.53 -18.58 2.84
C GLY A 186 -21.36 -19.82 1.96
N GLY A 187 -20.13 -20.12 1.53
CA GLY A 187 -19.81 -21.33 0.77
C GLY A 187 -20.05 -22.63 1.56
N LEU A 188 -19.73 -22.64 2.86
CA LEU A 188 -19.93 -23.80 3.74
C LEU A 188 -21.41 -24.06 4.06
N VAL A 189 -22.23 -23.02 4.21
CA VAL A 189 -23.69 -23.17 4.43
C VAL A 189 -24.41 -23.66 3.17
N ALA A 190 -24.00 -23.19 1.98
CA ALA A 190 -24.55 -23.67 0.71
C ALA A 190 -24.17 -25.13 0.41
N ALA A 191 -22.96 -25.56 0.78
CA ALA A 191 -22.51 -26.95 0.60
C ALA A 191 -23.24 -27.94 1.52
N ARG A 192 -23.66 -27.51 2.72
CA ARG A 192 -24.36 -28.38 3.69
C ARG A 192 -25.83 -28.65 3.32
N ARG A 193 -26.45 -27.83 2.47
CA ARG A 193 -27.86 -27.98 2.08
C ARG A 193 -28.09 -28.90 0.86
N ARG A 194 -27.03 -29.49 0.31
CA ARG A 194 -27.07 -30.45 -0.81
C ARG A 194 -26.74 -31.90 -0.38
N ARG A 195 -27.12 -32.30 0.83
CA ARG A 195 -27.12 -33.70 1.25
C ARG A 195 -28.50 -34.08 1.73
#